data_AF-A0A968Z4J3-F1
#
_entry.id   AF-A0A968Z4J3-F1
#
_cell.length_a   1.000
_cell.length_b   1.000
_cell.length_c   1.000
_cell.angle_alpha   90.00
_cell.angle_beta   90.00
_cell.angle_gamma   90.00
#
_symmetry.space_group_name_H-M   'P 1'
#
loop_
_entity.id
_entity.type
_entity.pdbx_description
1 polymer ?
#
loop_
_entity_poly.entity_id
_entity_poly.type
_entity_poly.pdbx_seq_one_letter_code
_entity_poly.pdbx_strand_id
1 'polypeptide(L)'
;MLNNRSRKIGFVKPFASVTLATIAVIESHAAARAVTFNFSYAPGTSLEQMVGMEMAGGIWSSHLSDNVSVNIYTQTDDSLPTNAIGGALPGISAERSYDTFRSGMYRDRTSTDDRSAYANLQNDDDGYNVMINGRTQEENEQINLTRANAKALGMLDDSGLDGVILISNLKDKPVGWNYNYQDSSVANDKLDYLSTGMHEIAHVLGFVSGVDGPGLLNSNSGDDDDDDDDDGDEEGGNLYITPLDMFRYSSRSQTSGIIDLSIGGDAYLSFDRGKPE
;
A
#
# COMPACT_ATOMS: atom_id res chain seq x y z
N MET A 1 5.66 -64.69 62.85
CA MET A 1 5.07 -64.15 64.09
C MET A 1 5.63 -62.75 64.32
N LEU A 2 4.74 -61.77 64.50
CA LEU A 2 5.08 -60.43 64.97
C LEU A 2 5.83 -60.50 66.32
N ASN A 3 6.82 -59.63 66.57
CA ASN A 3 6.68 -58.57 67.59
C ASN A 3 7.94 -57.71 67.83
N ASN A 4 7.64 -56.42 68.03
CA ASN A 4 8.17 -55.47 69.02
C ASN A 4 9.56 -54.81 68.92
N ARG A 5 9.48 -53.47 68.80
CA ARG A 5 10.05 -52.40 69.68
C ARG A 5 11.57 -52.20 69.64
N SER A 6 12.13 -51.00 69.82
CA SER A 6 11.68 -49.61 69.93
C SER A 6 12.94 -48.80 70.31
N ARG A 7 13.06 -47.56 69.80
CA ARG A 7 13.59 -46.32 70.43
C ARG A 7 14.36 -45.49 69.38
N LYS A 8 13.77 -44.39 68.89
CA LYS A 8 13.85 -42.99 69.40
C LYS A 8 15.32 -42.49 69.34
N ILE A 9 15.68 -41.31 68.81
CA ILE A 9 15.18 -39.95 69.07
C ILE A 9 15.70 -39.04 67.93
N GLY A 10 14.88 -38.09 67.45
CA GLY A 10 15.35 -36.96 66.64
C GLY A 10 14.17 -36.04 66.28
N PHE A 11 13.93 -35.05 67.13
CA PHE A 11 12.76 -34.16 67.10
C PHE A 11 12.73 -33.23 65.88
N VAL A 12 11.51 -33.07 65.37
CA VAL A 12 11.06 -32.22 64.27
C VAL A 12 10.94 -30.75 64.73
N LYS A 13 11.29 -29.79 63.85
CA LYS A 13 10.62 -28.49 63.66
C LYS A 13 11.16 -27.77 62.40
N PRO A 14 10.42 -26.84 61.77
CA PRO A 14 9.70 -27.14 60.53
C PRO A 14 10.10 -26.27 59.33
N PHE A 15 9.64 -26.74 58.17
CA PHE A 15 9.34 -26.05 56.90
C PHE A 15 9.60 -24.54 56.80
N ALA A 16 10.44 -24.19 55.83
CA ALA A 16 10.09 -23.16 54.85
C ALA A 16 10.53 -23.67 53.47
N SER A 17 9.59 -24.22 52.70
CA SER A 17 9.77 -24.45 51.27
C SER A 17 9.83 -23.08 50.60
N VAL A 18 11.02 -22.69 50.15
CA VAL A 18 11.17 -21.60 49.18
C VAL A 18 10.81 -22.20 47.82
N THR A 19 9.55 -22.05 47.42
CA THR A 19 9.11 -22.32 46.06
C THR A 19 9.70 -21.23 45.17
N LEU A 20 10.72 -21.58 44.39
CA LEU A 20 11.26 -20.71 43.36
C LEU A 20 10.25 -20.69 42.21
N ALA A 21 9.39 -19.66 42.18
CA ALA A 21 8.53 -19.41 41.04
C ALA A 21 9.38 -18.83 39.90
N THR A 22 9.84 -19.69 38.99
CA THR A 22 10.34 -19.24 37.69
C THR A 22 9.13 -18.77 36.88
N ILE A 23 8.88 -17.47 36.87
CA ILE A 23 8.08 -16.84 35.82
C ILE A 23 8.87 -17.00 34.53
N ALA A 24 8.56 -18.04 33.76
CA ALA A 24 8.86 -18.02 32.34
C ALA A 24 7.96 -16.94 31.73
N VAL A 25 8.53 -15.76 31.51
CA VAL A 25 7.95 -14.80 30.57
C VAL A 25 8.05 -15.48 29.20
N ILE A 26 7.01 -16.21 28.84
CA ILE A 26 6.73 -16.51 27.45
C ILE A 26 6.24 -15.18 26.91
N GLU A 27 7.18 -14.32 26.52
CA GLU A 27 6.89 -13.34 25.50
C GLU A 27 6.65 -14.14 24.22
N SER A 28 5.43 -14.65 24.08
CA SER A 28 4.88 -14.91 22.77
C SER A 28 4.78 -13.54 22.11
N HIS A 29 5.88 -13.09 21.51
CA HIS A 29 5.77 -12.31 20.30
C HIS A 29 5.03 -13.22 19.33
N ALA A 30 3.70 -13.23 19.39
CA ALA A 30 2.94 -13.55 18.21
C ALA A 30 3.58 -12.66 17.15
N ALA A 31 4.23 -13.28 16.15
CA ALA A 31 4.67 -12.54 14.98
C ALA A 31 3.48 -11.66 14.60
N ALA A 32 3.69 -10.34 14.57
CA ALA A 32 2.65 -9.41 14.16
C ALA A 32 2.02 -10.02 12.91
N ARG A 33 0.72 -10.28 12.96
CA ARG A 33 0.03 -10.87 11.81
C ARG A 33 0.06 -9.81 10.73
N ALA A 34 1.07 -9.92 9.87
CA ALA A 34 1.28 -9.09 8.72
C ALA A 34 0.08 -9.17 7.77
N VAL A 35 0.08 -8.29 6.77
CA VAL A 35 -0.90 -8.31 5.69
C VAL A 35 -0.94 -9.72 5.08
N THR A 36 -2.14 -10.29 4.98
CA THR A 36 -2.36 -11.59 4.36
C THR A 36 -2.83 -11.39 2.93
N PHE A 37 -2.03 -11.84 1.96
CA PHE A 37 -2.44 -11.84 0.55
C PHE A 37 -3.17 -13.15 0.23
N ASN A 38 -4.37 -13.03 -0.35
CA ASN A 38 -5.16 -14.15 -0.82
C ASN A 38 -5.25 -14.06 -2.34
N PHE A 39 -4.47 -14.88 -3.04
CA PHE A 39 -4.52 -14.93 -4.50
C PHE A 39 -5.56 -15.91 -5.01
N SER A 40 -6.23 -15.52 -6.08
CA SER A 40 -7.01 -16.39 -6.93
C SER A 40 -6.51 -16.24 -8.37
N TYR A 41 -6.58 -17.33 -9.14
CA TYR A 41 -5.91 -17.41 -10.44
C TYR A 41 -6.90 -17.82 -11.53
N ALA A 42 -6.77 -17.18 -12.69
CA ALA A 42 -7.47 -17.61 -13.90
C ALA A 42 -7.07 -19.06 -14.30
N PRO A 43 -7.99 -19.82 -14.93
CA PRO A 43 -7.64 -21.09 -15.54
C PRO A 43 -6.49 -20.94 -16.55
N GLY A 44 -5.49 -21.82 -16.46
CA GLY A 44 -4.34 -21.81 -17.38
C GLY A 44 -3.13 -21.00 -16.89
N THR A 45 -3.23 -20.29 -15.75
CA THR A 45 -2.04 -19.74 -15.09
C THR A 45 -1.10 -20.88 -14.69
N SER A 46 0.18 -20.75 -15.04
CA SER A 46 1.20 -21.77 -14.75
C SER A 46 1.58 -21.79 -13.27
N LEU A 47 2.14 -22.91 -12.79
CA LEU A 47 2.60 -23.03 -11.40
C LEU A 47 3.72 -22.04 -11.10
N GLU A 48 4.63 -21.82 -12.04
CA GLU A 48 5.73 -20.87 -11.93
C GLU A 48 5.20 -19.45 -11.68
N GLN A 49 4.18 -19.03 -12.45
CA GLN A 49 3.53 -17.73 -12.28
C GLN A 49 2.81 -17.61 -10.93
N MET A 50 2.07 -18.65 -10.51
CA MET A 50 1.44 -18.67 -9.18
C MET A 50 2.46 -18.48 -8.08
N VAL A 51 3.54 -19.28 -8.11
CA VAL A 51 4.64 -19.19 -7.14
C VAL A 51 5.27 -17.80 -7.14
N GLY A 52 5.47 -17.17 -8.30
CA GLY A 52 5.99 -15.81 -8.41
C GLY A 52 5.10 -14.78 -7.70
N MET A 53 3.79 -14.83 -7.91
CA MET A 53 2.84 -13.93 -7.26
C MET A 53 2.75 -14.16 -5.74
N GLU A 54 2.73 -15.42 -5.30
CA GLU A 54 2.75 -15.76 -3.87
C GLU A 54 4.03 -15.25 -3.19
N MET A 55 5.18 -15.38 -3.84
CA MET A 55 6.43 -14.82 -3.31
C MET A 55 6.43 -13.29 -3.30
N ALA A 56 5.91 -12.64 -4.34
CA ALA A 56 5.78 -11.19 -4.37
C ALA A 56 4.90 -10.69 -3.20
N GLY A 57 3.77 -11.35 -2.95
CA GLY A 57 2.91 -11.09 -1.79
C GLY A 57 3.63 -11.35 -0.46
N GLY A 58 4.41 -12.42 -0.37
CA GLY A 58 5.23 -12.72 0.81
C GLY A 58 6.29 -11.66 1.10
N ILE A 59 6.93 -11.11 0.06
CA ILE A 59 7.89 -10.00 0.20
C ILE A 59 7.18 -8.76 0.73
N TRP A 60 6.07 -8.35 0.12
CA TRP A 60 5.28 -7.21 0.62
C TRP A 60 4.80 -7.43 2.06
N SER A 61 4.29 -8.61 2.38
CA SER A 61 3.87 -8.97 3.74
C SER A 61 5.00 -8.80 4.76
N SER A 62 6.26 -9.04 4.38
CA SER A 62 7.41 -8.83 5.27
C SER A 62 7.72 -7.36 5.58
N HIS A 63 7.15 -6.43 4.81
CA HIS A 63 7.32 -4.99 4.98
C HIS A 63 6.11 -4.29 5.61
N LEU A 64 4.97 -4.97 5.77
CA LEU A 64 3.71 -4.38 6.20
C LEU A 64 3.23 -4.97 7.53
N SER A 65 2.80 -4.11 8.46
CA SER A 65 2.37 -4.51 9.80
C SER A 65 0.87 -4.64 10.00
N ASP A 66 0.06 -4.12 9.07
CA ASP A 66 -1.40 -4.13 9.21
C ASP A 66 -1.98 -5.53 9.09
N ASN A 67 -2.80 -5.90 10.07
CA ASN A 67 -3.46 -7.20 10.10
C ASN A 67 -4.74 -7.18 9.25
N VAL A 68 -4.57 -7.11 7.93
CA VAL A 68 -5.66 -7.08 6.95
C VAL A 68 -5.50 -8.17 5.89
N SER A 69 -6.61 -8.57 5.28
CA SER A 69 -6.62 -9.48 4.12
C SER A 69 -6.75 -8.69 2.82
N VAL A 70 -5.79 -8.89 1.91
CA VAL A 70 -5.79 -8.31 0.56
C VAL A 70 -6.06 -9.43 -0.45
N ASN A 71 -7.22 -9.38 -1.08
CA ASN A 71 -7.71 -10.40 -2.01
C ASN A 71 -7.44 -9.96 -3.45
N ILE A 72 -6.63 -10.72 -4.18
CA ILE A 72 -6.20 -10.36 -5.53
C ILE A 72 -6.57 -11.48 -6.49
N TYR A 73 -7.25 -11.13 -7.58
CA TYR A 73 -7.43 -12.04 -8.71
C TYR A 73 -6.36 -11.78 -9.76
N THR A 74 -5.71 -12.83 -10.25
CA THR A 74 -4.61 -12.71 -11.21
C THR A 74 -4.90 -13.51 -12.47
N GLN A 75 -4.56 -12.93 -13.61
CA GLN A 75 -4.79 -13.54 -14.91
C GLN A 75 -3.63 -13.25 -15.85
N THR A 76 -3.31 -14.22 -16.71
CA THR A 76 -2.45 -13.98 -17.87
C THR A 76 -3.32 -13.53 -19.04
N ASP A 77 -3.01 -12.39 -19.66
CA ASP A 77 -3.82 -11.82 -20.74
C ASP A 77 -2.96 -11.19 -21.85
N ASP A 78 -3.36 -11.41 -23.10
CA ASP A 78 -2.66 -10.94 -24.30
C ASP A 78 -3.30 -9.66 -24.85
N SER A 79 -4.42 -9.23 -24.27
CA SER A 79 -5.17 -8.03 -24.65
C SER A 79 -4.66 -6.75 -24.00
N LEU A 80 -3.56 -6.82 -23.24
CA LEU A 80 -2.90 -5.63 -22.71
C LEU A 80 -2.46 -4.70 -23.87
N PRO A 81 -2.47 -3.36 -23.67
CA PRO A 81 -1.94 -2.41 -24.63
C PRO A 81 -0.55 -2.82 -25.12
N THR A 82 -0.21 -2.48 -26.37
CA THR A 82 1.03 -2.96 -27.00
C THR A 82 2.32 -2.54 -26.28
N ASN A 83 2.28 -1.61 -25.35
CA ASN A 83 3.39 -1.16 -24.50
C ASN A 83 3.30 -1.63 -23.04
N ALA A 84 2.29 -2.41 -22.66
CA ALA A 84 2.11 -2.94 -21.31
C ALA A 84 2.54 -4.41 -21.23
N ILE A 85 3.31 -4.75 -20.20
CA ILE A 85 3.75 -6.11 -19.87
C ILE A 85 3.02 -6.69 -18.66
N GLY A 86 2.42 -5.81 -17.87
CA GLY A 86 1.53 -6.07 -16.74
C GLY A 86 0.58 -4.88 -16.56
N GLY A 87 -0.46 -5.08 -15.78
CA GLY A 87 -1.36 -4.01 -15.35
C GLY A 87 -2.20 -4.43 -14.15
N ALA A 88 -2.28 -3.53 -13.18
CA ALA A 88 -3.14 -3.67 -12.02
C ALA A 88 -4.39 -2.79 -12.16
N LEU A 89 -5.53 -3.38 -11.86
CA LEU A 89 -6.79 -2.71 -11.64
C LEU A 89 -7.04 -2.72 -10.13
N PRO A 90 -6.53 -1.72 -9.38
CA PRO A 90 -6.82 -1.61 -7.96
C PRO A 90 -8.32 -1.40 -7.77
N GLY A 91 -8.91 -2.15 -6.85
CA GLY A 91 -10.26 -1.88 -6.42
C GLY A 91 -10.27 -0.58 -5.63
N ILE A 92 -11.07 0.38 -6.05
CA ILE A 92 -11.17 1.69 -5.38
C ILE A 92 -12.34 1.65 -4.43
N SER A 93 -12.04 1.88 -3.14
CA SER A 93 -13.08 2.19 -2.18
C SER A 93 -13.58 3.58 -2.53
N ALA A 94 -14.90 3.75 -2.60
CA ALA A 94 -15.52 5.02 -2.96
C ALA A 94 -14.84 6.21 -2.27
N GLU A 95 -14.80 7.33 -2.98
CA GLU A 95 -14.28 8.62 -2.56
C GLU A 95 -14.61 8.93 -1.09
N ARG A 96 -13.58 9.32 -0.32
CA ARG A 96 -13.68 9.60 1.12
C ARG A 96 -13.32 11.05 1.38
N SER A 97 -13.96 11.65 2.39
CA SER A 97 -13.53 12.97 2.83
C SER A 97 -12.09 12.94 3.34
N TYR A 98 -11.35 14.00 3.04
CA TYR A 98 -9.96 14.15 3.43
C TYR A 98 -9.80 14.14 4.96
N ASP A 99 -10.72 14.75 5.70
CA ASP A 99 -10.76 14.66 7.16
C ASP A 99 -10.89 13.21 7.66
N THR A 100 -11.78 12.41 7.04
CA THR A 100 -11.92 10.99 7.40
C THR A 100 -10.60 10.24 7.14
N PHE A 101 -9.97 10.49 5.99
CA PHE A 101 -8.66 9.93 5.66
C PHE A 101 -7.58 10.31 6.68
N ARG A 102 -7.43 11.61 6.98
CA ARG A 102 -6.49 12.14 7.98
C ARG A 102 -6.73 11.54 9.36
N SER A 103 -7.98 11.44 9.78
CA SER A 103 -8.37 10.84 11.06
C SER A 103 -8.02 9.35 11.12
N GLY A 104 -8.20 8.63 10.01
CA GLY A 104 -7.73 7.24 9.85
C GLY A 104 -6.22 7.14 10.02
N MET A 105 -5.47 7.90 9.23
CA MET A 105 -4.00 7.97 9.31
C MET A 105 -3.53 8.33 10.72
N TYR A 106 -4.17 9.29 11.40
CA TYR A 106 -3.82 9.70 12.77
C TYR A 106 -3.96 8.54 13.77
N ARG A 107 -5.05 7.76 13.66
CA ARG A 107 -5.36 6.63 14.54
C ARG A 107 -4.41 5.45 14.30
N ASP A 108 -3.95 5.30 13.07
CA ASP A 108 -3.14 4.17 12.62
C ASP A 108 -1.63 4.32 12.86
N ARG A 109 -1.18 5.40 13.52
CA ARG A 109 0.25 5.65 13.75
C ARG A 109 0.84 4.70 14.80
N THR A 110 1.48 3.64 14.34
CA THR A 110 2.17 2.65 15.16
C THR A 110 3.70 2.78 15.10
N SER A 111 4.25 3.29 13.99
CA SER A 111 5.67 3.40 13.71
C SER A 111 6.18 4.85 13.76
N THR A 112 7.47 5.06 13.46
CA THR A 112 8.03 6.41 13.22
C THR A 112 7.65 6.90 11.83
N ASP A 113 7.63 5.99 10.85
CA ASP A 113 7.29 6.29 9.47
C ASP A 113 5.84 6.75 9.36
N ASP A 114 4.90 6.14 10.10
CA ASP A 114 3.49 6.56 10.11
C ASP A 114 3.32 7.99 10.66
N ARG A 115 4.17 8.37 11.63
CA ARG A 115 4.14 9.73 12.20
C ARG A 115 4.68 10.75 11.20
N SER A 116 5.75 10.40 10.48
CA SER A 116 6.30 11.22 9.40
C SER A 116 5.27 11.36 8.26
N ALA A 117 4.69 10.23 7.84
CA ALA A 117 3.66 10.19 6.79
C ALA A 117 2.44 11.05 7.14
N TYR A 118 1.95 10.95 8.38
CA TYR A 118 0.85 11.80 8.85
C TYR A 118 1.25 13.29 8.95
N ALA A 119 2.45 13.58 9.45
CA ALA A 119 2.93 14.96 9.58
C ALA A 119 3.17 15.64 8.22
N ASN A 120 3.35 14.85 7.15
CA ASN A 120 3.46 15.33 5.79
C ASN A 120 2.12 15.87 5.23
N LEU A 121 0.99 15.36 5.72
CA LEU A 121 -0.34 15.73 5.24
C LEU A 121 -0.66 17.21 5.55
N GLN A 122 -1.28 17.92 4.58
CA GLN A 122 -1.73 19.31 4.74
C GLN A 122 -2.77 19.43 5.87
N ASN A 123 -2.58 20.38 6.78
CA ASN A 123 -3.42 20.56 7.96
C ASN A 123 -4.37 21.75 7.78
N ASP A 124 -5.24 21.63 6.79
CA ASP A 124 -6.42 22.48 6.63
C ASP A 124 -7.66 21.69 7.06
N ASP A 125 -8.61 22.39 7.68
CA ASP A 125 -9.64 21.77 8.52
C ASP A 125 -10.56 20.80 7.75
N ASP A 126 -10.75 20.98 6.43
CA ASP A 126 -11.65 20.14 5.63
C ASP A 126 -11.09 19.72 4.26
N GLY A 127 -9.84 20.08 3.92
CA GLY A 127 -9.33 19.81 2.58
C GLY A 127 -7.82 19.96 2.42
N TYR A 128 -7.38 19.94 1.16
CA TYR A 128 -6.00 20.14 0.77
C TYR A 128 -5.91 20.89 -0.56
N ASN A 129 -4.79 21.55 -0.76
CA ASN A 129 -4.52 22.32 -1.98
C ASN A 129 -3.55 21.54 -2.86
N VAL A 130 -3.68 21.67 -4.17
CA VAL A 130 -2.83 20.98 -5.15
C VAL A 130 -2.34 21.95 -6.21
N MET A 131 -1.07 21.81 -6.59
CA MET A 131 -0.51 22.49 -7.75
C MET A 131 -0.66 21.61 -8.99
N ILE A 132 -1.24 22.17 -10.05
CA ILE A 132 -1.37 21.53 -11.36
C ILE A 132 -0.92 22.53 -12.42
N ASN A 133 0.15 22.19 -13.13
CA ASN A 133 0.74 22.99 -14.21
C ASN A 133 0.97 24.46 -13.79
N GLY A 134 1.41 24.64 -12.55
CA GLY A 134 1.73 25.93 -11.98
C GLY A 134 0.53 26.78 -11.53
N ARG A 135 -0.70 26.24 -11.58
CA ARG A 135 -1.90 26.81 -10.96
C ARG A 135 -2.20 26.07 -9.66
N THR A 136 -2.70 26.78 -8.66
CA THR A 136 -3.17 26.17 -7.41
C THR A 136 -4.65 25.92 -7.53
N GLN A 137 -5.08 24.70 -7.23
CA GLN A 137 -6.46 24.35 -6.97
C GLN A 137 -6.62 24.16 -5.46
N GLU A 138 -7.56 24.89 -4.88
CA GLU A 138 -7.74 24.98 -3.43
C GLU A 138 -8.92 24.11 -2.96
N GLU A 139 -8.95 23.83 -1.66
CA GLU A 139 -10.12 23.26 -0.96
C GLU A 139 -10.61 21.90 -1.52
N ASN A 140 -9.68 21.01 -1.91
CA ASN A 140 -10.05 19.65 -2.30
C ASN A 140 -10.43 18.85 -1.05
N GLU A 141 -11.68 18.44 -0.95
CA GLU A 141 -12.20 17.78 0.25
C GLU A 141 -12.19 16.25 0.17
N GLN A 142 -11.83 15.69 -0.99
CA GLN A 142 -12.01 14.28 -1.29
C GLN A 142 -10.71 13.58 -1.68
N ILE A 143 -10.62 12.30 -1.36
CA ILE A 143 -9.48 11.44 -1.72
C ILE A 143 -9.95 10.03 -2.10
N ASN A 144 -9.33 9.47 -3.13
CA ASN A 144 -9.59 8.11 -3.60
C ASN A 144 -8.67 7.13 -2.89
N LEU A 145 -9.24 6.10 -2.27
CA LEU A 145 -8.47 5.06 -1.59
C LEU A 145 -8.59 3.74 -2.35
N THR A 146 -7.50 3.01 -2.49
CA THR A 146 -7.63 1.59 -2.81
C THR A 146 -8.36 0.90 -1.66
N ARG A 147 -9.03 -0.22 -1.96
CA ARG A 147 -9.70 -1.04 -0.96
C ARG A 147 -8.69 -1.58 0.06
N ALA A 148 -7.44 -1.84 -0.36
CA ALA A 148 -6.35 -2.18 0.53
C ALA A 148 -6.03 -1.05 1.53
N ASN A 149 -5.89 0.22 1.08
CA ASN A 149 -5.70 1.35 2.01
C ASN A 149 -6.91 1.55 2.92
N ALA A 150 -8.13 1.45 2.38
CA ALA A 150 -9.34 1.59 3.17
C ALA A 150 -9.45 0.51 4.26
N LYS A 151 -9.03 -0.73 3.97
CA LYS A 151 -8.94 -1.82 4.96
C LYS A 151 -7.89 -1.53 6.03
N ALA A 152 -6.68 -1.11 5.63
CA ALA A 152 -5.60 -0.78 6.56
C ALA A 152 -6.04 0.32 7.55
N LEU A 153 -6.71 1.37 7.06
CA LEU A 153 -7.22 2.47 7.91
C LEU A 153 -8.52 2.13 8.70
N GLY A 154 -9.04 0.90 8.56
CA GLY A 154 -10.26 0.44 9.24
C GLY A 154 -11.55 1.08 8.72
N MET A 155 -11.57 1.54 7.48
CA MET A 155 -12.72 2.16 6.80
C MET A 155 -13.52 1.18 5.96
N LEU A 156 -12.97 -0.01 5.74
CA LEU A 156 -13.58 -1.10 4.98
C LEU A 156 -13.27 -2.43 5.68
N ASP A 157 -14.29 -3.25 5.90
CA ASP A 157 -14.15 -4.60 6.46
C ASP A 157 -15.06 -5.55 5.68
N ASP A 158 -14.51 -6.11 4.59
CA ASP A 158 -15.18 -7.09 3.76
C ASP A 158 -14.19 -8.11 3.17
N SER A 159 -14.75 -9.15 2.53
CA SER A 159 -14.00 -10.18 1.82
C SER A 159 -13.99 -10.00 0.29
N GLY A 160 -14.32 -8.80 -0.21
CA GLY A 160 -14.34 -8.51 -1.64
C GLY A 160 -12.94 -8.48 -2.24
N LEU A 161 -12.84 -8.52 -3.57
CA LEU A 161 -11.58 -8.34 -4.28
C LEU A 161 -11.05 -6.92 -4.06
N ASP A 162 -9.76 -6.81 -3.77
CA ASP A 162 -9.05 -5.54 -3.58
C ASP A 162 -8.28 -5.13 -4.84
N GLY A 163 -8.06 -6.04 -5.77
CA GLY A 163 -7.51 -5.73 -7.08
C GLY A 163 -7.55 -6.91 -8.05
N VAL A 164 -7.40 -6.59 -9.32
CA VAL A 164 -7.17 -7.56 -10.41
C VAL A 164 -5.82 -7.26 -11.02
N ILE A 165 -4.98 -8.27 -11.20
CA ILE A 165 -3.69 -8.14 -11.87
C ILE A 165 -3.72 -8.93 -13.17
N LEU A 166 -3.35 -8.26 -14.26
CA LEU A 166 -3.20 -8.82 -15.59
C LEU A 166 -1.70 -8.84 -15.92
N ILE A 167 -1.16 -9.99 -16.30
CA ILE A 167 0.23 -10.09 -16.76
C ILE A 167 0.27 -10.65 -18.17
N SER A 168 1.07 -10.05 -19.05
CA SER A 168 1.20 -10.50 -20.43
C SER A 168 1.80 -11.90 -20.52
N ASN A 169 1.37 -12.73 -21.47
CA ASN A 169 2.12 -13.96 -21.80
C ASN A 169 3.36 -13.72 -22.68
N LEU A 170 3.58 -12.46 -23.13
CA LEU A 170 4.67 -12.04 -23.99
C LEU A 170 4.78 -12.76 -25.35
N LYS A 171 3.73 -13.47 -25.79
CA LYS A 171 3.76 -14.35 -26.97
C LYS A 171 4.14 -13.61 -28.27
N ASP A 172 3.73 -12.36 -28.39
CA ASP A 172 4.01 -11.50 -29.57
C ASP A 172 5.18 -10.52 -29.33
N LYS A 173 6.00 -10.75 -28.29
CA LYS A 173 7.14 -9.91 -27.92
C LYS A 173 8.47 -10.65 -28.16
N PRO A 174 9.56 -9.94 -28.45
CA PRO A 174 10.89 -10.54 -28.62
C PRO A 174 11.56 -10.90 -27.27
N VAL A 175 10.84 -10.75 -26.15
CA VAL A 175 11.31 -11.00 -24.79
C VAL A 175 10.44 -12.08 -24.14
N GLY A 176 10.96 -12.78 -23.13
CA GLY A 176 10.20 -13.75 -22.35
C GLY A 176 10.32 -13.56 -20.84
N TRP A 177 9.55 -14.32 -20.06
CA TRP A 177 9.65 -14.26 -18.61
C TRP A 177 10.89 -15.03 -18.10
N ASN A 178 11.56 -14.43 -17.11
CA ASN A 178 12.46 -15.11 -16.18
C ASN A 178 11.65 -15.52 -14.94
N TYR A 179 11.66 -16.81 -14.66
CA TYR A 179 11.04 -17.40 -13.46
C TYR A 179 12.08 -17.90 -12.45
N ASN A 180 13.36 -17.61 -12.66
CA ASN A 180 14.38 -17.94 -11.68
C ASN A 180 14.44 -16.85 -10.60
N TYR A 181 13.72 -17.10 -9.50
CA TYR A 181 13.53 -16.17 -8.40
C TYR A 181 14.73 -16.03 -7.45
N GLN A 182 15.81 -16.76 -7.72
CA GLN A 182 17.06 -16.69 -6.94
C GLN A 182 18.20 -16.03 -7.70
N ASP A 183 18.00 -15.72 -8.99
CA ASP A 183 19.04 -15.09 -9.78
C ASP A 183 19.24 -13.63 -9.39
N SER A 184 20.51 -13.22 -9.29
CA SER A 184 20.89 -11.82 -9.07
C SER A 184 20.93 -11.00 -10.37
N SER A 185 20.59 -11.60 -11.52
CA SER A 185 20.64 -10.96 -12.82
C SER A 185 19.64 -11.57 -13.79
N VAL A 186 19.09 -10.74 -14.67
CA VAL A 186 18.11 -11.15 -15.69
C VAL A 186 18.75 -10.95 -17.06
N ALA A 187 18.63 -11.93 -17.94
CA ALA A 187 19.17 -11.83 -19.30
C ALA A 187 18.49 -10.70 -20.09
N ASN A 188 19.20 -10.09 -21.05
CA ASN A 188 18.71 -8.93 -21.80
C ASN A 188 17.43 -9.20 -22.62
N ASP A 189 17.13 -10.46 -22.94
CA ASP A 189 15.92 -10.90 -23.65
C ASP A 189 14.83 -11.40 -22.69
N LYS A 190 14.97 -11.12 -21.39
CA LYS A 190 14.05 -11.56 -20.34
C LYS A 190 13.55 -10.40 -19.48
N LEU A 191 12.34 -10.57 -18.98
CA LEU A 191 11.73 -9.74 -17.94
C LEU A 191 11.59 -10.55 -16.67
N ASP A 192 11.87 -9.95 -15.53
CA ASP A 192 11.79 -10.65 -14.25
C ASP A 192 10.37 -10.69 -13.71
N TYR A 193 9.77 -11.88 -13.69
CA TYR A 193 8.36 -12.05 -13.34
C TYR A 193 8.06 -11.64 -11.89
N LEU A 194 8.98 -11.92 -10.96
CA LEU A 194 8.82 -11.57 -9.55
C LEU A 194 8.78 -10.04 -9.36
N SER A 195 9.74 -9.32 -9.94
CA SER A 195 9.76 -7.86 -9.86
C SER A 195 8.52 -7.22 -10.50
N THR A 196 8.04 -7.74 -11.64
CA THR A 196 6.77 -7.32 -12.23
C THR A 196 5.60 -7.60 -11.29
N GLY A 197 5.49 -8.81 -10.73
CA GLY A 197 4.43 -9.14 -9.77
C GLY A 197 4.45 -8.24 -8.53
N MET A 198 5.64 -7.91 -8.02
CA MET A 198 5.79 -6.95 -6.91
C MET A 198 5.30 -5.55 -7.30
N HIS A 199 5.63 -5.08 -8.51
CA HIS A 199 5.17 -3.79 -9.04
C HIS A 199 3.64 -3.75 -9.15
N GLU A 200 3.01 -4.78 -9.73
CA GLU A 200 1.55 -4.81 -9.87
C GLU A 200 0.82 -4.90 -8.52
N ILE A 201 1.38 -5.64 -7.55
CA ILE A 201 0.84 -5.66 -6.18
C ILE A 201 0.96 -4.28 -5.52
N ALA A 202 2.03 -3.52 -5.79
CA ALA A 202 2.19 -2.17 -5.25
C ALA A 202 1.00 -1.28 -5.65
N HIS A 203 0.57 -1.33 -6.91
CA HIS A 203 -0.62 -0.60 -7.35
C HIS A 203 -1.88 -1.00 -6.57
N VAL A 204 -2.11 -2.30 -6.34
CA VAL A 204 -3.24 -2.76 -5.50
C VAL A 204 -3.16 -2.22 -4.07
N LEU A 205 -1.94 -2.10 -3.52
CA LEU A 205 -1.68 -1.55 -2.19
C LEU A 205 -1.78 -0.02 -2.11
N GLY A 206 -2.00 0.68 -3.22
CA GLY A 206 -2.15 2.14 -3.24
C GLY A 206 -0.95 2.93 -3.75
N PHE A 207 0.04 2.27 -4.36
CA PHE A 207 1.07 2.96 -5.16
C PHE A 207 0.49 3.36 -6.53
N VAL A 208 -0.55 4.19 -6.51
CA VAL A 208 -1.25 4.71 -7.69
C VAL A 208 -1.25 6.20 -7.52
N SER A 209 -0.94 6.98 -8.56
CA SER A 209 -1.02 8.44 -8.52
C SER A 209 -2.19 8.94 -9.37
N GLY A 210 -2.74 10.11 -9.03
CA GLY A 210 -3.67 10.81 -9.90
C GLY A 210 -3.09 11.19 -11.26
N VAL A 211 -1.77 11.24 -11.40
CA VAL A 211 -1.10 11.38 -12.71
C VAL A 211 -1.21 10.11 -13.55
N ASP A 212 -1.40 8.94 -12.93
CA ASP A 212 -1.64 7.68 -13.64
C ASP A 212 -3.10 7.57 -14.12
N GLY A 213 -3.98 8.45 -13.65
CA GLY A 213 -5.38 8.50 -14.02
C GLY A 213 -5.62 9.12 -15.41
N PRO A 214 -6.59 8.62 -16.19
CA PRO A 214 -6.93 9.17 -17.51
C PRO A 214 -7.45 10.62 -17.46
N GLY A 215 -7.87 11.11 -16.28
CA GLY A 215 -8.44 12.45 -16.11
C GLY A 215 -7.42 13.60 -16.20
N LEU A 216 -6.20 13.41 -15.70
CA LEU A 216 -5.23 14.51 -15.57
C LEU A 216 -4.62 14.95 -16.92
N LEU A 217 -4.62 14.06 -17.92
CA LEU A 217 -4.28 14.41 -19.30
C LEU A 217 -5.42 15.16 -20.01
N ASN A 218 -6.68 14.93 -19.63
CA ASN A 218 -7.84 15.59 -20.21
C ASN A 218 -8.09 16.99 -19.61
N SER A 219 -7.69 17.22 -18.36
CA SER A 219 -7.59 18.58 -17.79
C SER A 219 -6.51 19.43 -18.46
N ASN A 220 -5.69 18.83 -19.34
CA ASN A 220 -4.57 19.45 -20.04
C ASN A 220 -4.80 19.59 -21.56
N SER A 221 -5.94 19.12 -22.09
CA SER A 221 -6.41 19.55 -23.41
C SER A 221 -6.96 20.96 -23.26
N GLY A 222 -6.07 21.92 -23.48
CA GLY A 222 -6.37 23.34 -23.37
C GLY A 222 -7.60 23.75 -24.15
N ASP A 223 -8.33 24.67 -23.53
CA ASP A 223 -9.11 25.69 -24.21
C ASP A 223 -8.27 26.27 -25.36
N ASP A 224 -8.59 25.87 -26.57
CA ASP A 224 -8.41 26.70 -27.75
C ASP A 224 -9.78 27.34 -28.01
N ASP A 225 -9.86 28.63 -27.70
CA ASP A 225 -10.68 29.68 -28.34
C ASP A 225 -12.13 29.33 -28.73
N ASP A 226 -13.11 29.86 -27.98
CA ASP A 226 -14.05 30.89 -28.47
C ASP A 226 -15.29 31.04 -27.54
N ASP A 227 -15.58 32.30 -27.23
CA ASP A 227 -16.89 32.87 -26.91
C ASP A 227 -17.56 32.67 -25.51
N ASP A 228 -17.78 33.86 -24.91
CA ASP A 228 -18.94 34.30 -24.13
C ASP A 228 -19.17 33.77 -22.69
N ASP A 229 -18.99 34.70 -21.74
CA ASP A 229 -19.81 34.93 -20.55
C ASP A 229 -20.61 33.72 -20.01
N ASP A 230 -20.00 32.95 -19.09
CA ASP A 230 -20.78 32.24 -18.06
C ASP A 230 -20.05 32.27 -16.72
N ASP A 231 -20.72 32.90 -15.74
CA ASP A 231 -20.33 32.95 -14.36
C ASP A 231 -20.55 31.57 -13.72
N GLY A 232 -19.48 30.97 -13.20
CA GLY A 232 -19.56 29.95 -12.17
C GLY A 232 -19.89 28.54 -12.67
N ASP A 233 -18.82 27.78 -12.92
CA ASP A 233 -18.64 26.38 -12.49
C ASP A 233 -17.39 25.89 -13.23
N GLU A 234 -16.20 26.27 -12.72
CA GLU A 234 -14.99 25.51 -13.03
C GLU A 234 -15.20 24.12 -12.44
N GLU A 235 -15.89 23.23 -13.18
CA GLU A 235 -15.97 21.81 -12.89
C GLU A 235 -14.53 21.29 -12.94
N GLY A 236 -13.88 21.34 -11.79
CA GLY A 236 -12.62 20.68 -11.52
C GLY A 236 -12.80 19.23 -11.89
N GLY A 237 -12.34 18.87 -13.10
CA GLY A 237 -12.46 17.52 -13.63
C GLY A 237 -11.98 16.56 -12.55
N ASN A 238 -12.90 15.71 -12.08
CA ASN A 238 -12.78 14.90 -10.86
C ASN A 238 -11.36 14.34 -10.72
N LEU A 239 -10.51 15.04 -9.96
CA LEU A 239 -9.10 14.71 -9.90
C LEU A 239 -8.99 13.43 -9.11
N TYR A 240 -8.43 12.42 -9.76
CA TYR A 240 -8.24 11.11 -9.17
C TYR A 240 -7.09 11.13 -8.17
N ILE A 241 -7.19 11.92 -7.10
CA ILE A 241 -6.12 12.11 -6.12
C ILE A 241 -6.17 10.97 -5.11
N THR A 242 -4.99 10.43 -4.81
CA THR A 242 -4.79 9.25 -3.97
C THR A 242 -3.84 9.56 -2.80
N PRO A 243 -3.68 8.66 -1.81
CA PRO A 243 -2.70 8.85 -0.74
C PRO A 243 -1.26 9.06 -1.22
N LEU A 244 -0.84 8.43 -2.33
CA LEU A 244 0.53 8.59 -2.86
C LEU A 244 0.80 10.04 -3.28
N ASP A 245 -0.22 10.71 -3.81
CA ASP A 245 -0.14 12.10 -4.26
C ASP A 245 0.15 13.08 -3.12
N MET A 246 -0.21 12.71 -1.89
CA MET A 246 0.06 13.52 -0.69
C MET A 246 1.55 13.70 -0.42
N PHE A 247 2.41 12.90 -1.05
CA PHE A 247 3.86 12.93 -0.90
C PHE A 247 4.56 13.59 -2.08
N ARG A 248 3.83 14.09 -3.08
CA ARG A 248 4.42 14.69 -4.28
C ARG A 248 4.61 16.19 -4.09
N TYR A 249 5.84 16.66 -4.27
CA TYR A 249 6.21 18.07 -4.15
C TYR A 249 7.11 18.50 -5.30
N SER A 250 7.14 19.79 -5.58
CA SER A 250 8.19 20.43 -6.37
C SER A 250 8.85 21.53 -5.54
N SER A 251 9.95 22.09 -6.04
CA SER A 251 10.58 23.26 -5.42
C SER A 251 9.58 24.41 -5.23
N ARG A 252 8.65 24.56 -6.17
CA ARG A 252 7.61 25.59 -6.15
C ARG A 252 6.50 25.25 -5.16
N SER A 253 5.97 24.03 -5.19
CA SER A 253 4.86 23.62 -4.32
C SER A 253 5.27 23.58 -2.85
N GLN A 254 6.53 23.20 -2.57
CA GLN A 254 7.12 23.23 -1.23
C GLN A 254 7.02 24.62 -0.60
N THR A 255 7.31 25.68 -1.36
CA THR A 255 7.26 27.06 -0.87
C THR A 255 5.83 27.45 -0.46
N SER A 256 4.83 26.92 -1.14
CA SER A 256 3.41 27.10 -0.81
C SER A 256 2.89 26.10 0.23
N GLY A 257 3.67 25.07 0.59
CA GLY A 257 3.27 24.02 1.52
C GLY A 257 2.23 23.04 0.97
N ILE A 258 2.07 22.98 -0.36
CA ILE A 258 1.05 22.18 -1.07
C ILE A 258 1.69 21.09 -1.92
N ILE A 259 0.90 20.09 -2.30
CA ILE A 259 1.34 18.98 -3.16
C ILE A 259 1.41 19.41 -4.63
N ASP A 260 2.16 18.68 -5.45
CA ASP A 260 2.34 18.96 -6.88
C ASP A 260 2.01 17.76 -7.76
N LEU A 261 0.96 17.90 -8.59
CA LEU A 261 0.54 16.94 -9.59
C LEU A 261 0.84 17.39 -11.02
N SER A 262 1.64 18.44 -11.21
CA SER A 262 2.06 18.90 -12.53
C SER A 262 2.77 17.78 -13.32
N ILE A 263 2.45 17.67 -14.61
CA ILE A 263 3.07 16.69 -15.51
C ILE A 263 4.31 17.31 -16.16
N GLY A 264 5.41 16.56 -16.21
CA GLY A 264 6.64 16.97 -16.91
C GLY A 264 7.48 18.04 -16.19
N GLY A 265 7.15 18.36 -14.94
CA GLY A 265 7.92 19.28 -14.08
C GLY A 265 9.00 18.61 -13.23
N ASP A 266 9.51 19.33 -12.23
CA ASP A 266 10.52 18.89 -11.25
C ASP A 266 9.91 18.22 -10.01
N ALA A 267 8.74 17.59 -10.14
CA ALA A 267 8.06 16.95 -9.02
C ALA A 267 8.81 15.70 -8.53
N TYR A 268 8.88 15.50 -7.21
CA TYR A 268 9.53 14.39 -6.51
C TYR A 268 8.69 13.94 -5.31
N LEU A 269 8.99 12.74 -4.78
CA LEU A 269 8.40 12.23 -3.55
C LEU A 269 9.17 12.76 -2.34
N SER A 270 8.46 13.22 -1.31
CA SER A 270 9.02 13.63 -0.02
C SER A 270 8.07 13.29 1.12
N PHE A 271 8.66 12.90 2.25
CA PHE A 271 7.96 12.56 3.50
C PHE A 271 8.04 13.66 4.56
N ASP A 272 8.62 14.82 4.21
CA ASP A 272 8.91 15.92 5.14
C ASP A 272 8.50 17.30 4.60
N ARG A 273 7.42 17.30 3.81
CA ARG A 273 6.77 18.45 3.19
C ARG A 273 7.62 19.13 2.13
N GLY A 274 8.27 18.31 1.31
CA GLY A 274 9.09 18.75 0.18
C GLY A 274 10.47 19.29 0.59
N LYS A 275 10.99 19.00 1.78
CA LYS A 275 12.36 19.45 2.07
C LYS A 275 13.34 18.55 1.33
N PRO A 276 14.42 19.12 0.78
CA PRO A 276 15.47 18.32 0.16
C PRO A 276 16.16 17.48 1.24
N GLU A 277 16.27 16.16 0.99
CA GLU A 277 17.08 15.23 1.79
C GLU A 277 18.59 15.48 1.65
#